data_AF-A0A9N9X8R3-F1
#
_entry.id   AF-A0A9N9X8R3-F1
#
_cell.length_a   1.000
_cell.length_b   1.000
_cell.length_c   1.000
_cell.angle_alpha   90.00
_cell.angle_beta   90.00
_cell.angle_gamma   90.00
#
_symmetry.space_group_name_H-M   'P 1'
#
loop_
_entity.id
_entity.type
_entity.pdbx_description
1 polymer ?
#
loop_
_entity_poly.entity_id
_entity_poly.type
_entity_poly.pdbx_seq_one_letter_code
_entity_poly.pdbx_strand_id
1 'polypeptide(L)'
;MYADVSFTFTEVSDENVQTEVPEDVTINILKSRKRKACPDQWKRNVRKFLRNSGQKYTNIYGNLLQARSLGPSCNLCRLKCDEKFTLQETRQIFETYWSMGHIN
;
A
#
# COMPACT_ATOMS: atom_id res chain seq x y z
N MET A 1 -43.00 10.32 -3.29
CA MET A 1 -43.95 9.75 -4.27
C MET A 1 -43.14 8.91 -5.23
N TYR A 2 -43.08 7.60 -5.00
CA TYR A 2 -42.42 6.65 -5.90
C TYR A 2 -43.52 5.68 -6.32
N ALA A 3 -43.78 5.59 -7.62
CA ALA A 3 -44.91 4.85 -8.16
C ALA A 3 -44.67 3.34 -8.06
N ASP A 4 -45.63 2.62 -7.47
CA ASP A 4 -45.70 1.16 -7.44
C ASP A 4 -45.81 0.62 -8.86
N VAL A 5 -44.76 -0.04 -9.35
CA VAL A 5 -44.81 -0.86 -10.55
C VAL A 5 -45.35 -2.22 -10.15
N SER A 6 -46.68 -2.39 -10.27
CA SER A 6 -47.37 -3.66 -10.08
C SER A 6 -46.96 -4.62 -11.20
N PHE A 7 -45.99 -5.48 -10.91
CA PHE A 7 -45.55 -6.54 -11.81
C PHE A 7 -46.48 -7.75 -11.65
N THR A 8 -47.42 -7.91 -12.58
CA THR A 8 -48.33 -9.06 -12.62
C THR A 8 -47.57 -10.32 -13.07
N PHE A 9 -47.44 -11.25 -12.13
CA PHE A 9 -46.87 -12.58 -12.34
C PHE A 9 -47.86 -13.43 -13.14
N THR A 10 -47.60 -13.64 -14.43
CA THR A 10 -48.33 -14.61 -15.25
C THR A 10 -47.83 -16.02 -14.93
N GLU A 11 -48.72 -16.84 -14.39
CA GLU A 11 -48.56 -18.28 -14.19
C GLU A 11 -48.32 -18.96 -15.56
N VAL A 12 -47.12 -19.51 -15.76
CA VAL A 12 -46.82 -20.43 -16.85
C VAL A 12 -46.93 -21.83 -16.28
N SER A 13 -47.88 -22.59 -16.83
CA SER A 13 -48.15 -23.99 -16.51
C SER A 13 -46.94 -24.88 -16.82
N ASP A 14 -46.57 -25.67 -15.83
CA ASP A 14 -45.47 -26.65 -15.86
C ASP A 14 -45.74 -27.77 -16.89
N GLU A 15 -45.18 -27.64 -18.08
CA GLU A 15 -44.90 -28.80 -18.92
C GLU A 15 -43.55 -29.41 -18.53
N ASN A 16 -43.63 -30.60 -17.94
CA ASN A 16 -42.56 -31.47 -17.50
C ASN A 16 -41.62 -31.84 -18.67
N VAL A 17 -40.52 -31.11 -18.84
CA VAL A 17 -39.40 -31.52 -19.69
C VAL A 17 -38.39 -32.27 -18.83
N GLN A 18 -38.54 -33.61 -18.75
CA GLN A 18 -37.46 -34.49 -18.29
C GLN A 18 -36.31 -34.41 -19.30
N THR A 19 -35.33 -33.55 -19.03
CA THR A 19 -34.02 -33.62 -19.70
C THR A 19 -33.10 -34.37 -18.77
N GLU A 20 -32.79 -35.62 -19.12
CA GLU A 20 -31.80 -36.41 -18.40
C GLU A 20 -30.46 -35.69 -18.48
N VAL A 21 -29.98 -35.16 -17.36
CA VAL A 21 -28.68 -34.50 -17.26
C VAL A 21 -27.64 -35.60 -17.14
N PRO A 22 -26.73 -35.77 -18.12
CA PRO A 22 -25.67 -36.76 -18.01
C PRO A 22 -24.78 -36.41 -16.83
N GLU A 23 -24.66 -37.34 -15.88
CA GLU A 23 -23.68 -37.26 -14.81
C GLU A 23 -22.26 -37.33 -15.41
N ASP A 24 -21.41 -36.41 -14.93
CA ASP A 24 -19.99 -36.25 -15.22
C ASP A 24 -19.58 -35.35 -16.40
N VAL A 25 -19.89 -34.06 -16.29
CA VAL A 25 -19.02 -33.02 -16.88
C VAL A 25 -18.08 -32.53 -15.79
N THR A 26 -16.93 -33.19 -15.65
CA THR A 26 -15.79 -32.65 -14.89
C THR A 26 -15.31 -31.35 -15.56
N ILE A 27 -15.82 -30.21 -15.08
CA ILE A 27 -15.28 -28.91 -15.46
C ILE A 27 -13.86 -28.85 -14.89
N ASN A 28 -12.86 -29.11 -15.74
CA ASN A 28 -11.45 -28.90 -15.44
C ASN A 28 -11.20 -27.40 -15.25
N ILE A 29 -11.44 -26.89 -14.05
CA ILE A 29 -11.05 -25.53 -13.65
C ILE A 29 -9.52 -25.51 -13.63
N LEU A 30 -8.92 -25.10 -14.75
CA LEU A 30 -7.48 -24.89 -14.86
C LEU A 30 -7.06 -23.93 -13.74
N LYS A 31 -6.23 -24.42 -12.81
CA LYS A 31 -5.73 -23.62 -11.69
C LYS A 31 -5.04 -22.38 -12.26
N SER A 32 -5.53 -21.20 -11.90
CA SER A 32 -4.90 -19.94 -12.27
C SER A 32 -3.44 -19.93 -11.80
N ARG A 33 -2.54 -19.40 -12.64
CA ARG A 33 -1.11 -19.34 -12.32
C ARG A 33 -0.93 -18.54 -11.01
N LYS A 34 -0.14 -19.08 -10.09
CA LYS A 34 0.25 -18.37 -8.87
C LYS A 34 0.93 -17.04 -9.23
N ARG A 35 0.54 -15.94 -8.58
CA ARG A 35 1.18 -14.64 -8.76
C ARG A 35 2.68 -14.73 -8.41
N LYS A 36 3.54 -14.12 -9.22
CA LYS A 36 4.95 -13.97 -8.88
C LYS A 36 5.09 -13.03 -7.67
N ALA A 37 5.91 -13.40 -6.70
CA ALA A 37 6.25 -12.50 -5.60
C ALA A 37 7.17 -11.38 -6.11
N CYS A 38 6.93 -10.15 -5.68
CA CYS A 38 7.79 -9.00 -5.96
C CYS A 38 7.91 -8.13 -4.70
N PRO A 39 8.72 -8.56 -3.71
CA PRO A 39 8.84 -7.88 -2.42
C PRO A 39 9.20 -6.40 -2.56
N ASP A 40 10.06 -6.05 -3.50
CA ASP A 40 10.53 -4.66 -3.68
C ASP A 40 9.41 -3.71 -4.13
N GLN A 41 8.41 -4.23 -4.86
CA GLN A 41 7.25 -3.47 -5.31
C GLN A 41 6.07 -3.53 -4.35
N TRP A 42 6.15 -4.34 -3.28
CA TRP A 42 5.09 -4.37 -2.30
C TRP A 42 4.97 -3.00 -1.63
N LYS A 43 3.77 -2.41 -1.67
CA LYS A 43 3.48 -1.07 -1.12
C LYS A 43 4.02 -0.89 0.31
N ARG A 44 4.02 -1.95 1.12
CA ARG A 44 4.58 -1.94 2.49
C ARG A 44 6.10 -1.76 2.48
N ASN A 45 6.80 -2.49 1.62
CA ASN A 45 8.26 -2.47 1.53
C ASN A 45 8.73 -1.15 0.92
N VAL A 46 8.08 -0.68 -0.15
CA VAL A 46 8.33 0.66 -0.73
C VAL A 46 8.18 1.74 0.34
N ARG A 47 7.07 1.75 1.10
CA ARG A 47 6.89 2.73 2.19
C ARG A 47 7.93 2.58 3.30
N LYS A 48 8.30 1.35 3.68
CA LYS A 48 9.36 1.12 4.68
C LYS A 48 10.68 1.72 4.19
N PHE A 49 11.05 1.43 2.95
CA PHE A 49 12.25 1.95 2.31
C PHE A 49 12.26 3.48 2.28
N LEU A 50 11.22 4.12 1.75
CA LEU A 50 11.12 5.58 1.67
C LEU A 50 11.19 6.24 3.06
N ARG A 51 10.52 5.66 4.06
CA ARG A 51 10.58 6.17 5.44
C ARG A 51 11.99 6.03 6.02
N ASN A 52 12.64 4.90 5.78
CA ASN A 52 13.98 4.62 6.31
C ASN A 52 15.07 5.41 5.59
N SER A 53 14.87 5.79 4.33
CA SER A 53 15.74 6.70 3.58
C SER A 53 15.42 8.18 3.81
N GLY A 54 14.47 8.48 4.70
CA GLY A 54 14.07 9.84 5.02
C GLY A 54 13.38 10.57 3.86
N GLN A 55 12.89 9.86 2.84
CA GLN A 55 12.21 10.44 1.70
C GLN A 55 10.72 10.67 1.98
N LYS A 56 10.09 11.53 1.16
CA LYS A 56 8.64 11.74 1.21
C LYS A 56 7.90 10.44 0.86
N TYR A 57 6.80 10.16 1.54
CA TYR A 57 5.99 8.98 1.25
C TYR A 57 4.54 9.17 1.67
N THR A 58 3.63 8.42 1.05
CA THR A 58 2.21 8.40 1.44
C THR A 58 1.98 7.28 2.46
N ASN A 59 1.26 7.57 3.55
CA ASN A 59 0.90 6.54 4.54
C ASN A 59 -0.28 5.66 4.08
N ILE A 60 -0.70 4.72 4.91
CA ILE A 60 -1.85 3.83 4.61
C ILE A 60 -3.19 4.57 4.55
N TYR A 61 -3.27 5.76 5.17
CA TYR A 61 -4.45 6.61 5.21
C TYR A 61 -4.51 7.61 4.04
N GLY A 62 -3.51 7.61 3.14
CA GLY A 62 -3.43 8.52 2.01
C GLY A 62 -2.74 9.87 2.29
N ASN A 63 -2.27 10.12 3.52
CA ASN A 63 -1.58 11.36 3.86
C ASN A 63 -0.15 11.35 3.32
N LEU A 64 0.27 12.45 2.68
CA LEU A 64 1.64 12.67 2.24
C LEU A 64 2.51 13.15 3.41
N LEU A 65 3.51 12.36 3.78
CA LEU A 65 4.56 12.75 4.71
C LEU A 65 5.74 13.33 3.93
N GLN A 66 6.27 14.45 4.42
CA GLN A 66 7.40 15.14 3.82
C GLN A 66 8.71 14.38 4.05
N ALA A 67 9.71 14.68 3.22
CA ALA A 67 11.07 14.20 3.42
C ALA A 67 11.64 14.77 4.72
N ARG A 68 12.56 14.02 5.33
CA ARG A 68 13.35 14.48 6.47
C ARG A 68 14.23 15.64 6.00
N SER A 69 14.41 16.61 6.88
CA SER A 69 15.28 17.77 6.66
C SER A 69 16.12 18.03 7.89
N LEU A 70 17.22 18.75 7.70
CA LEU A 70 17.98 19.32 8.80
C LEU A 70 17.12 20.34 9.55
N GLY A 71 17.16 20.26 10.88
CA GLY A 71 16.57 21.27 11.74
C GLY A 71 17.38 22.57 11.77
N PRO A 72 16.87 23.60 12.45
CA PRO A 72 17.64 24.81 12.73
C PRO A 72 18.90 24.50 13.56
N SER A 73 19.88 25.42 13.52
CA SER A 73 21.07 25.32 14.38
C SER A 73 20.68 25.30 15.85
N CYS A 74 21.49 24.61 16.63
CA CYS A 74 21.14 24.25 17.99
C CYS A 74 21.76 25.21 19.00
N ASN A 75 21.33 26.48 18.95
CA ASN A 75 21.98 27.57 19.69
C ASN A 75 21.91 27.45 21.22
N LEU A 76 20.94 26.70 21.77
CA LEU A 76 20.70 26.58 23.22
C LEU A 76 20.94 25.17 23.77
N CYS A 77 21.58 24.24 23.04
CA CYS A 77 21.77 22.91 23.63
C CYS A 77 22.87 22.86 24.68
N ARG A 78 22.57 22.13 25.75
CA ARG A 78 23.52 21.74 26.80
C ARG A 78 24.80 21.10 26.26
N LEU A 79 24.71 20.41 25.11
CA LEU A 79 25.83 19.69 24.50
C LEU A 79 26.72 20.57 23.62
N LYS A 80 26.35 21.83 23.37
CA LYS A 80 27.06 22.78 22.52
C LYS A 80 27.40 22.19 21.14
N CYS A 81 26.40 21.57 20.51
CA CYS A 81 26.57 20.87 19.23
C CYS A 81 27.13 21.81 18.14
N ASP A 82 26.71 23.07 18.13
CA ASP A 82 27.16 24.08 17.17
C ASP A 82 28.66 24.43 17.32
N GLU A 83 29.26 24.21 18.50
CA GLU A 83 30.72 24.36 18.72
C GLU A 83 31.50 23.10 18.27
N LYS A 84 30.83 21.94 18.18
CA LYS A 84 31.46 20.64 17.93
C LYS A 84 31.38 20.20 16.49
N PHE A 85 30.29 20.53 15.82
CA PHE A 85 30.04 20.18 14.44
C PHE A 85 29.66 21.43 13.68
N THR A 86 30.34 21.63 12.57
CA THR A 86 29.97 22.64 11.58
C THR A 86 28.66 22.25 10.90
N LEU A 87 28.00 23.23 10.28
CA LEU A 87 26.81 22.98 9.47
C LEU A 87 27.07 22.00 8.32
N GLN A 88 28.28 22.03 7.75
CA GLN A 88 28.69 21.12 6.68
C GLN A 88 28.82 19.67 7.19
N GLU A 89 29.48 19.46 8.32
CA GLU A 89 29.60 18.13 8.94
C GLU A 89 28.22 17.60 9.32
N THR A 90 27.36 18.45 9.88
CA THR A 90 25.98 18.08 10.22
C THR A 90 25.19 17.65 8.98
N ARG A 91 25.35 18.37 7.86
CA ARG A 91 24.75 17.98 6.57
C ARG A 91 25.30 16.65 6.07
N GLN A 92 26.61 16.44 6.13
CA GLN A 92 27.23 15.19 5.72
C GLN A 92 26.75 14.01 6.58
N ILE A 93 26.68 14.17 7.90
CA ILE A 93 26.14 13.17 8.82
C ILE A 93 24.68 12.87 8.48
N PHE A 94 23.88 13.91 8.19
CA PHE A 94 22.48 13.75 7.81
C PHE A 94 22.33 12.96 6.51
N GLU A 95 23.04 13.34 5.45
CA GLU A 95 22.97 12.67 4.16
C GLU A 95 23.46 11.23 4.25
N THR A 96 24.59 11.00 4.91
CA THR A 96 25.15 9.65 5.10
C THR A 96 24.20 8.77 5.89
N TYR A 97 23.66 9.25 7.01
CA TYR A 97 22.71 8.50 7.83
C TYR A 97 21.47 8.08 7.04
N TRP A 98 20.80 9.02 6.36
CA TRP A 98 19.58 8.71 5.62
C TRP A 98 19.85 7.89 4.35
N SER A 99 21.04 8.02 3.73
CA SER A 99 21.42 7.19 2.59
C SER A 99 21.50 5.69 2.93
N MET A 100 21.75 5.33 4.20
CA MET A 100 21.84 3.93 4.62
C MET A 100 20.51 3.18 4.47
N GLY A 101 19.37 3.87 4.59
CA GLY A 101 18.04 3.30 4.30
C GLY A 101 17.62 2.09 5.15
N HIS A 102 18.40 1.71 6.17
CA HIS A 102 18.26 0.47 6.92
C HIS A 102 18.05 0.77 8.41
N ILE A 103 16.88 1.31 8.73
CA ILE A 103 16.42 1.52 10.11
C ILE A 103 15.52 0.32 10.47
N ASN A 104 15.95 -0.48 11.45
CA ASN A 104 15.28 -1.73 11.85
C ASN A 104 13.89 -1.49 12.45
#